data_AF-A0A443PFV2-F1
#
_entry.id   AF-A0A443PFV2-F1
#
_cell.length_a   1.000
_cell.length_b   1.000
_cell.length_c   1.000
_cell.angle_alpha   90.00
_cell.angle_beta   90.00
_cell.angle_gamma   90.00
#
_symmetry.space_group_name_H-M   'P 1'
#
loop_
_entity.id
_entity.type
_entity.pdbx_description
1 polymer ?
#
loop_
_entity_poly.entity_id
_entity_poly.type
_entity_poly.pdbx_seq_one_letter_code
_entity_poly.pdbx_strand_id
1 'polypeptide(L)'
;MSTTTIKRLKEEEEEEEEELLRGLPDHLAQLCLSRVPPALLYSVCRPWRHLIYSASFPPFLSIYAILSSSSSSNNSSSSSCIGLFSFDPISATWVPLPPPPPNPPLRLLLLRHPSFISRHLPVQSVSLSGHLLLLAATTHHLLPALSHPLVFHPISNQWRLGPPIPTPRRWCAAGSVGGAVYMASGVGADYSAAVARRAERWELEKKGWEGEWEKVAGMRDGRFSREAVEAVGLRGKLCMVNVKGDAAKEGAVYDVSRDEWEEMPEGMLAGWKGPAAALDERVMYAVLEEEIGFGVLMVYDPDEGDEWGEVVRSEHLRGAGQIAAGGGRVCAVCSGGTAIVVVDVVAQPPRIWVLHPPPSKHVVSIHVLPRMSAHIATATHS
;
A
#
# COMPACT_ATOMS: atom_id res chain seq x y z
N MET A 1 -58.13 4.24 8.75
CA MET A 1 -56.84 3.55 8.55
C MET A 1 -56.01 4.23 7.45
N SER A 2 -55.78 5.56 7.53
CA SER A 2 -55.02 6.30 6.49
C SER A 2 -54.08 7.38 7.04
N THR A 3 -53.92 7.50 8.35
CA THR A 3 -53.03 8.50 8.97
C THR A 3 -51.64 7.97 9.29
N THR A 4 -51.45 6.65 9.36
CA THR A 4 -50.15 6.03 9.65
C THR A 4 -49.23 5.98 8.43
N THR A 5 -49.80 5.92 7.21
CA THR A 5 -49.03 5.83 5.96
C THR A 5 -48.47 7.20 5.52
N ILE A 6 -49.16 8.30 5.84
CA ILE A 6 -48.70 9.66 5.49
C ILE A 6 -47.58 10.13 6.42
N LYS A 7 -47.55 9.70 7.70
CA LYS A 7 -46.40 9.95 8.59
C LYS A 7 -45.14 9.22 8.13
N ARG A 8 -45.30 8.00 7.60
CA ARG A 8 -44.18 7.21 7.10
C ARG A 8 -43.61 7.73 5.78
N LEU A 9 -44.44 8.34 4.93
CA LEU A 9 -44.00 9.03 3.72
C LEU A 9 -43.39 10.41 3.99
N LYS A 10 -43.76 11.07 5.10
CA LYS A 10 -43.12 12.33 5.53
C LYS A 10 -41.79 12.14 6.26
N GLU A 11 -41.63 11.03 6.98
CA GLU A 11 -40.35 10.64 7.58
C GLU A 11 -39.31 10.20 6.52
N GLU A 12 -39.73 9.93 5.27
CA GLU A 12 -38.84 9.59 4.16
C GLU A 12 -38.50 10.82 3.27
N GLU A 13 -39.23 11.94 3.38
CA GLU A 13 -38.95 13.21 2.67
C GLU A 13 -38.20 14.25 3.54
N GLU A 14 -38.05 14.00 4.85
CA GLU A 14 -37.28 14.80 5.81
C GLU A 14 -35.99 14.07 6.25
N GLU A 15 -35.19 13.54 5.31
CA GLU A 15 -33.74 13.65 5.52
C GLU A 15 -33.42 15.14 5.33
N GLU A 16 -33.74 15.95 6.36
CA GLU A 16 -33.25 17.31 6.48
C GLU A 16 -31.75 17.27 6.14
N GLU A 17 -31.31 18.11 5.22
CA GLU A 17 -29.91 18.51 5.14
C GLU A 17 -29.56 19.06 6.54
N GLU A 18 -29.13 18.18 7.45
CA GLU A 18 -28.82 18.54 8.84
C GLU A 18 -27.67 19.54 8.78
N GLU A 19 -27.99 20.83 8.93
CA GLU A 19 -27.03 21.94 8.85
C GLU A 19 -25.79 21.60 9.69
N LEU A 20 -24.61 21.59 9.07
CA LEU A 20 -23.37 21.21 9.75
C LEU A 20 -23.07 22.12 10.94
N LEU A 21 -23.31 23.42 10.76
CA LEU A 21 -23.21 24.44 11.81
C LEU A 21 -24.39 25.38 11.65
N ARG A 22 -25.22 25.49 12.69
CA ARG A 22 -26.41 26.34 12.67
C ARG A 22 -26.07 27.77 12.27
N GLY A 23 -26.76 28.30 11.27
CA GLY A 23 -26.60 29.67 10.79
C GLY A 23 -25.35 29.91 9.93
N LEU A 24 -24.64 28.87 9.52
CA LEU A 24 -23.51 28.95 8.60
C LEU A 24 -23.76 28.06 7.38
N PRO A 25 -23.56 28.56 6.14
CA PRO A 25 -23.61 27.71 4.95
C PRO A 25 -22.63 26.54 5.02
N ASP A 26 -23.04 25.37 4.52
CA ASP A 26 -22.27 24.13 4.63
C ASP A 26 -20.84 24.24 4.10
N HIS A 27 -20.62 24.92 2.98
CA HIS A 27 -19.27 25.09 2.43
C HIS A 27 -18.32 25.84 3.40
N LEU A 28 -18.82 26.84 4.14
CA LEU A 28 -18.04 27.53 5.17
C LEU A 28 -17.89 26.66 6.43
N ALA A 29 -18.94 25.92 6.79
CA ALA A 29 -18.88 24.99 7.91
C ALA A 29 -17.84 23.89 7.69
N GLN A 30 -17.76 23.34 6.48
CA GLN A 30 -16.74 22.37 6.09
C GLN A 30 -15.33 22.94 6.21
N LEU A 31 -15.11 24.18 5.77
CA LEU A 31 -13.80 24.84 5.93
C LEU A 31 -13.42 24.99 7.40
N CYS A 32 -14.34 25.40 8.26
CA CYS A 32 -14.10 25.48 9.70
C CYS A 32 -13.80 24.11 10.32
N LEU A 33 -14.64 23.10 10.05
CA LEU A 33 -14.50 21.77 10.60
C LEU A 33 -13.24 21.06 10.10
N SER A 34 -12.80 21.33 8.86
CA SER A 34 -11.55 20.77 8.29
C SER A 34 -10.28 21.09 9.08
N ARG A 35 -10.30 22.14 9.92
CA ARG A 35 -9.18 22.53 10.79
C ARG A 35 -9.15 21.77 12.12
N VAL A 36 -10.23 21.05 12.45
CA VAL A 36 -10.36 20.29 13.69
C VAL A 36 -9.90 18.85 13.45
N PRO A 37 -9.14 18.24 14.39
CA PRO A 37 -8.78 16.83 14.31
C PRO A 37 -10.00 15.93 14.06
N PRO A 38 -9.98 15.07 13.03
CA PRO A 38 -11.11 14.21 12.68
C PRO A 38 -11.63 13.33 13.83
N ALA A 39 -10.75 12.90 14.74
CA ALA A 39 -11.11 12.14 15.93
C ALA A 39 -12.06 12.90 16.87
N LEU A 40 -11.89 14.22 17.01
CA LEU A 40 -12.79 15.05 17.80
C LEU A 40 -14.14 15.19 17.08
N LEU A 41 -14.13 15.47 15.78
CA LEU A 41 -15.35 15.59 14.97
C LEU A 41 -16.22 14.33 15.03
N TYR A 42 -15.59 13.15 14.94
CA TYR A 42 -16.26 11.85 15.03
C TYR A 42 -17.06 11.65 16.33
N SER A 43 -16.65 12.32 17.42
CA SER A 43 -17.23 12.18 18.75
C SER A 43 -18.42 13.10 19.03
N VAL A 44 -18.63 14.15 18.21
CA VAL A 44 -19.62 15.20 18.51
C VAL A 44 -21.03 14.83 18.06
N CYS A 45 -21.26 14.61 16.77
CA CYS A 45 -22.60 14.34 16.22
C CYS A 45 -22.52 13.50 14.94
N ARG A 46 -23.68 12.99 14.49
CA ARG A 46 -23.78 12.16 13.27
C ARG A 46 -23.41 12.93 11.99
N PRO A 47 -23.90 14.18 11.75
CA PRO A 47 -23.48 14.96 10.58
C PRO A 47 -21.98 15.11 10.43
N TRP A 48 -21.28 15.43 11.52
CA TRP A 48 -19.82 15.63 11.47
C TRP A 48 -19.09 14.31 11.25
N ARG A 49 -19.62 13.22 11.80
CA ARG A 49 -19.13 11.87 11.48
C ARG A 49 -19.32 11.55 10.00
N HIS A 50 -20.48 11.83 9.42
CA HIS A 50 -20.69 11.64 7.98
C HIS A 50 -19.78 12.53 7.14
N LEU A 51 -19.58 13.79 7.57
CA LEU A 51 -18.71 14.75 6.89
C LEU A 51 -17.27 14.24 6.78
N ILE A 52 -16.67 13.72 7.86
CA ILE A 52 -15.27 13.27 7.82
C ILE A 52 -15.05 12.06 6.89
N TYR A 53 -16.11 11.35 6.48
CA TYR A 53 -16.08 10.27 5.47
C TYR A 53 -16.59 10.69 4.08
N SER A 54 -16.98 11.95 3.89
CA SER A 54 -17.42 12.50 2.60
C SER A 54 -16.24 12.79 1.67
N ALA A 55 -16.42 12.71 0.35
CA ALA A 55 -15.34 13.02 -0.60
C ALA A 55 -14.86 14.48 -0.55
N SER A 56 -15.67 15.41 -0.02
CA SER A 56 -15.35 16.84 0.12
C SER A 56 -14.46 17.16 1.31
N PHE A 57 -14.43 16.31 2.35
CA PHE A 57 -13.60 16.55 3.52
C PHE A 57 -12.13 16.13 3.25
N PRO A 58 -11.13 16.93 3.62
CA PRO A 58 -9.73 16.58 3.43
C PRO A 58 -9.40 15.21 4.03
N PRO A 59 -8.88 14.26 3.24
CA PRO A 59 -8.70 12.91 3.73
C PRO A 59 -7.55 12.85 4.74
N PHE A 60 -7.81 12.20 5.87
CA PHE A 60 -6.77 11.71 6.75
C PHE A 60 -6.24 10.35 6.24
N LEU A 61 -5.08 9.94 6.72
CA LEU A 61 -4.45 8.69 6.31
C LEU A 61 -5.03 7.47 7.02
N SER A 62 -5.02 6.35 6.33
CA SER A 62 -5.44 5.04 6.78
C SER A 62 -4.39 4.01 6.37
N ILE A 63 -4.38 2.87 7.06
CA ILE A 63 -3.52 1.74 6.71
C ILE A 63 -4.31 0.81 5.79
N TYR A 64 -3.73 0.46 4.66
CA TYR A 64 -4.26 -0.54 3.74
C TYR A 64 -3.41 -1.79 3.82
N ALA A 65 -4.07 -2.94 3.81
CA ALA A 65 -3.38 -4.21 3.92
C ALA A 65 -3.96 -5.24 2.96
N ILE A 66 -3.05 -5.98 2.32
CA ILE A 66 -3.36 -7.24 1.65
C ILE A 66 -3.25 -8.33 2.71
N LEU A 67 -4.38 -8.98 3.00
CA LEU A 67 -4.48 -10.00 4.05
C LEU A 67 -4.66 -11.38 3.44
N SER A 68 -3.92 -12.36 3.96
CA SER A 68 -4.07 -13.77 3.66
C SER A 68 -4.87 -14.46 4.76
N SER A 69 -5.84 -15.29 4.37
CA SER A 69 -6.53 -16.23 5.27
C SER A 69 -6.00 -17.65 5.06
N SER A 70 -5.67 -18.33 6.16
CA SER A 70 -5.35 -19.76 6.15
C SER A 70 -6.64 -20.54 6.43
N SER A 71 -7.25 -21.13 5.40
CA SER A 71 -8.40 -22.02 5.57
C SER A 71 -7.92 -23.40 6.03
N SER A 72 -8.17 -23.73 7.29
CA SER A 72 -7.96 -25.07 7.86
C SER A 72 -9.07 -26.04 7.43
N SER A 73 -9.41 -26.11 6.14
CA SER A 73 -10.40 -27.08 5.66
C SER A 73 -9.71 -28.38 5.24
N ASN A 74 -10.08 -29.50 5.87
CA ASN A 74 -9.54 -30.86 5.73
C ASN A 74 -9.64 -31.52 4.32
N ASN A 75 -9.87 -30.76 3.25
CA ASN A 75 -9.89 -31.30 1.88
C ASN A 75 -8.77 -30.66 1.05
N SER A 76 -7.66 -31.40 0.93
CA SER A 76 -6.63 -31.51 -0.15
C SER A 76 -6.24 -30.35 -1.07
N SER A 77 -6.66 -29.10 -0.85
CA SER A 77 -6.09 -27.92 -1.51
C SER A 77 -6.23 -26.69 -0.61
N SER A 78 -5.18 -26.39 0.15
CA SER A 78 -5.07 -25.16 0.95
C SER A 78 -4.94 -23.94 0.02
N SER A 79 -6.06 -23.46 -0.50
CA SER A 79 -6.10 -22.20 -1.24
C SER A 79 -6.10 -21.04 -0.24
N SER A 80 -4.96 -20.34 -0.12
CA SER A 80 -4.88 -19.10 0.66
C SER A 80 -5.70 -18.02 -0.06
N CYS A 81 -6.84 -17.63 0.52
CA CYS A 81 -7.65 -16.55 -0.03
C CYS A 81 -7.04 -15.20 0.36
N ILE A 82 -6.92 -14.29 -0.61
CA ILE A 82 -6.47 -12.92 -0.40
C ILE A 82 -7.68 -12.00 -0.28
N GLY A 83 -7.69 -11.12 0.72
CA GLY A 83 -8.62 -10.01 0.80
C GLY A 83 -7.90 -8.70 1.06
N LEU A 84 -8.41 -7.60 0.51
CA LEU A 84 -7.89 -6.27 0.77
C LEU A 84 -8.73 -5.57 1.82
N PHE A 85 -8.06 -4.93 2.79
CA PHE A 85 -8.69 -4.26 3.90
C PHE A 85 -8.06 -2.89 4.15
N SER A 86 -8.85 -1.98 4.69
CA SER A 86 -8.42 -0.68 5.22
C SER A 86 -8.69 -0.63 6.72
N PHE A 87 -7.73 -0.17 7.50
CA PHE A 87 -7.89 0.11 8.92
C PHE A 87 -8.18 1.59 9.11
N ASP A 88 -9.36 1.89 9.64
CA ASP A 88 -9.76 3.23 9.98
C ASP A 88 -9.17 3.63 11.34
N PRO A 89 -8.27 4.62 11.41
CA PRO A 89 -7.67 5.05 12.68
C PRO A 89 -8.62 5.77 13.62
N ILE A 90 -9.77 6.27 13.14
CA ILE A 90 -10.73 7.00 13.97
C ILE A 90 -11.67 6.04 14.69
N SER A 91 -12.27 5.12 13.93
CA SER A 91 -13.18 4.10 14.49
C SER A 91 -12.43 2.88 15.03
N ALA A 92 -11.12 2.77 14.76
CA ALA A 92 -10.27 1.64 15.10
C ALA A 92 -10.77 0.29 14.53
N THR A 93 -11.33 0.31 13.32
CA THR A 93 -11.96 -0.87 12.69
C THR A 93 -11.33 -1.20 11.35
N TRP A 94 -11.22 -2.50 11.06
CA TRP A 94 -10.88 -3.00 9.73
C TRP A 94 -12.13 -3.10 8.86
N VAL A 95 -12.08 -2.50 7.67
CA VAL A 95 -13.15 -2.51 6.67
C VAL A 95 -12.63 -3.17 5.39
N PRO A 96 -13.35 -4.14 4.80
CA PRO A 96 -12.97 -4.71 3.52
C PRO A 96 -13.10 -3.68 2.39
N LEU A 97 -12.19 -3.72 1.42
CA LEU A 97 -12.35 -2.96 0.18
C LEU A 97 -13.49 -3.57 -0.65
N PRO A 98 -14.15 -2.77 -1.52
CA PRO A 98 -15.10 -3.31 -2.48
C PRO A 98 -14.42 -4.37 -3.37
N PRO A 99 -15.17 -5.34 -3.90
CA PRO A 99 -14.60 -6.36 -4.76
C PRO A 99 -14.03 -5.72 -6.04
N PRO A 100 -12.81 -6.10 -6.47
CA PRO A 100 -12.28 -5.63 -7.75
C PRO A 100 -13.02 -6.26 -8.93
N PRO A 101 -12.78 -5.75 -10.15
CA PRO A 101 -13.38 -6.30 -11.37
C PRO A 101 -13.16 -7.82 -11.48
N PRO A 102 -14.13 -8.57 -12.02
CA PRO A 102 -14.10 -10.03 -12.04
C PRO A 102 -12.98 -10.62 -12.90
N ASN A 103 -12.34 -9.83 -13.76
CA ASN A 103 -11.26 -10.27 -14.65
C ASN A 103 -10.02 -9.37 -14.52
N PRO A 104 -8.87 -9.89 -14.05
CA PRO A 104 -8.68 -11.24 -13.50
C PRO A 104 -9.24 -11.36 -12.06
N PRO A 105 -9.90 -12.47 -11.70
CA PRO A 105 -10.42 -12.63 -10.35
C PRO A 105 -9.26 -12.78 -9.36
N LEU A 106 -9.24 -11.97 -8.28
CA LEU A 106 -8.22 -12.08 -7.22
C LEU A 106 -8.12 -13.49 -6.61
N ARG A 107 -9.17 -14.31 -6.73
CA ARG A 107 -9.16 -15.72 -6.33
C ARG A 107 -8.14 -16.57 -7.08
N LEU A 108 -7.61 -16.09 -8.22
CA LEU A 108 -6.54 -16.76 -8.96
C LEU A 108 -5.14 -16.44 -8.44
N LEU A 109 -5.00 -15.47 -7.53
CA LEU A 109 -3.71 -15.12 -6.94
C LEU A 109 -3.28 -16.22 -5.98
N LEU A 110 -2.11 -16.80 -6.27
CA LEU A 110 -1.53 -17.87 -5.48
C LEU A 110 -0.45 -17.28 -4.57
N LEU A 111 -0.64 -17.40 -3.26
CA LEU A 111 0.38 -17.02 -2.24
C LEU A 111 1.26 -18.18 -1.80
N ARG A 112 0.77 -19.41 -1.96
CA ARG A 112 1.48 -20.65 -1.61
C ARG A 112 1.12 -21.72 -2.63
N HIS A 113 2.11 -22.41 -3.15
CA HIS A 113 1.89 -23.53 -4.06
C HIS A 113 1.94 -24.85 -3.26
N PRO A 114 0.99 -25.79 -3.43
CA PRO A 114 0.97 -27.05 -2.68
C PRO A 114 2.27 -27.85 -2.78
N SER A 115 2.91 -27.81 -3.96
CA SER A 115 4.19 -28.49 -4.22
C SER A 115 5.44 -27.72 -3.76
N PHE A 116 5.32 -26.44 -3.38
CA PHE A 116 6.44 -25.61 -2.91
C PHE A 116 6.17 -25.11 -1.49
N ILE A 117 6.34 -26.00 -0.51
CA ILE A 117 6.00 -25.77 0.90
C ILE A 117 6.79 -24.58 1.50
N SER A 118 7.96 -24.27 0.95
CA SER A 118 8.87 -23.24 1.48
C SER A 118 8.80 -21.87 0.77
N ARG A 119 8.03 -21.71 -0.33
CA ARG A 119 8.02 -20.44 -1.08
C ARG A 119 6.71 -19.69 -0.96
N HIS A 120 6.78 -18.47 -0.43
CA HIS A 120 5.71 -17.50 -0.55
C HIS A 120 5.78 -16.85 -1.93
N LEU A 121 4.67 -16.86 -2.65
CA LEU A 121 4.55 -16.20 -3.95
C LEU A 121 4.04 -14.77 -3.70
N PRO A 122 4.86 -13.74 -3.99
CA PRO A 122 4.53 -12.37 -3.63
C PRO A 122 3.48 -11.77 -4.57
N VAL A 123 2.70 -10.85 -4.02
CA VAL A 123 1.88 -9.89 -4.77
C VAL A 123 2.61 -8.56 -4.72
N GLN A 124 3.03 -8.07 -5.89
CA GLN A 124 3.62 -6.74 -6.00
C GLN A 124 2.53 -5.69 -5.99
N SER A 125 2.66 -4.79 -5.02
CA SER A 125 1.72 -3.68 -4.81
C SER A 125 2.48 -2.42 -4.46
N VAL A 126 2.00 -1.29 -4.94
CA VAL A 126 2.65 0.02 -4.82
C VAL A 126 1.62 1.08 -4.47
N SER A 127 2.01 2.03 -3.64
CA SER A 127 1.24 3.25 -3.38
C SER A 127 1.70 4.36 -4.33
N LEU A 128 0.77 4.99 -5.04
CA LEU A 128 1.07 6.12 -5.93
C LEU A 128 -0.04 7.16 -5.87
N SER A 129 0.30 8.41 -5.54
CA SER A 129 -0.64 9.55 -5.56
C SER A 129 -1.95 9.26 -4.81
N GLY A 130 -1.87 8.62 -3.65
CA GLY A 130 -3.03 8.24 -2.84
C GLY A 130 -3.86 7.05 -3.37
N HIS A 131 -3.36 6.31 -4.36
CA HIS A 131 -3.98 5.10 -4.90
C HIS A 131 -3.19 3.85 -4.53
N LEU A 132 -3.91 2.73 -4.40
CA LEU A 132 -3.31 1.40 -4.24
C LEU A 132 -3.25 0.71 -5.61
N LEU A 133 -2.06 0.32 -6.04
CA LEU A 133 -1.86 -0.41 -7.30
C LEU A 133 -1.44 -1.85 -7.02
N LEU A 134 -2.08 -2.82 -7.67
CA LEU A 134 -1.60 -4.20 -7.77
C LEU A 134 -1.04 -4.42 -9.16
N LEU A 135 0.23 -4.80 -9.24
CA LEU A 135 1.01 -4.75 -10.48
C LEU A 135 1.40 -6.13 -11.00
N ALA A 136 1.83 -7.02 -10.11
CA ALA A 136 2.26 -8.36 -10.49
C ALA A 136 1.88 -9.37 -9.42
N ALA A 137 1.49 -10.56 -9.85
CA ALA A 137 1.22 -11.69 -8.98
C ALA A 137 1.32 -12.99 -9.77
N THR A 138 1.22 -14.12 -9.09
CA THR A 138 1.41 -15.46 -9.68
C THR A 138 0.12 -16.26 -9.62
N THR A 139 -0.22 -16.96 -10.71
CA THR A 139 -1.35 -17.90 -10.73
C THR A 139 -0.94 -19.28 -10.20
N HIS A 140 -1.92 -20.17 -10.01
CA HIS A 140 -1.67 -21.56 -9.64
C HIS A 140 -0.82 -22.34 -10.67
N HIS A 141 -0.85 -21.94 -11.94
CA HIS A 141 0.01 -22.50 -12.99
C HIS A 141 1.40 -21.83 -13.08
N LEU A 142 1.77 -21.03 -12.07
CA LEU A 142 3.00 -20.26 -12.06
C LEU A 142 3.14 -19.33 -13.27
N LEU A 143 2.03 -18.73 -13.72
CA LEU A 143 2.02 -17.72 -14.79
C LEU A 143 1.79 -16.33 -14.19
N PRO A 144 2.12 -15.24 -14.92
CA PRO A 144 1.74 -13.89 -14.51
C PRO A 144 0.22 -13.78 -14.39
N ALA A 145 -0.27 -13.28 -13.27
CA ALA A 145 -1.70 -13.22 -12.98
C ALA A 145 -2.39 -11.94 -13.47
N LEU A 146 -1.62 -10.86 -13.68
CA LEU A 146 -2.12 -9.54 -14.00
C LEU A 146 -1.59 -9.12 -15.39
N SER A 147 -2.50 -8.90 -16.32
CA SER A 147 -2.21 -8.29 -17.63
C SER A 147 -2.38 -6.77 -17.63
N HIS A 148 -3.14 -6.25 -16.66
CA HIS A 148 -3.35 -4.83 -16.41
C HIS A 148 -3.17 -4.59 -14.91
N PRO A 149 -2.66 -3.42 -14.48
CA PRO A 149 -2.69 -3.01 -13.09
C PRO A 149 -4.14 -2.94 -12.57
N LEU A 150 -4.37 -3.43 -11.35
CA LEU A 150 -5.60 -3.09 -10.63
C LEU A 150 -5.34 -1.86 -9.79
N VAL A 151 -6.11 -0.79 -9.99
CA VAL A 151 -5.94 0.45 -9.22
C VAL A 151 -7.18 0.72 -8.39
N PHE A 152 -6.99 0.88 -7.09
CA PHE A 152 -8.03 1.27 -6.17
C PHE A 152 -7.87 2.73 -5.79
N HIS A 153 -8.95 3.49 -5.94
CA HIS A 153 -9.05 4.88 -5.51
C HIS A 153 -9.84 4.95 -4.20
N PRO A 154 -9.19 5.30 -3.06
CA PRO A 154 -9.84 5.42 -1.76
C PRO A 154 -11.03 6.39 -1.71
N ILE A 155 -10.85 7.61 -2.22
CA ILE A 155 -11.85 8.68 -2.10
C ILE A 155 -13.10 8.37 -2.92
N SER A 156 -12.97 7.84 -4.15
CA SER A 156 -14.13 7.43 -4.94
C SER A 156 -14.62 6.02 -4.59
N ASN A 157 -13.89 5.28 -3.74
CA ASN A 157 -14.15 3.89 -3.37
C ASN A 157 -14.38 2.97 -4.58
N GLN A 158 -13.55 3.11 -5.61
CA GLN A 158 -13.72 2.38 -6.87
C GLN A 158 -12.42 1.73 -7.32
N TRP A 159 -12.57 0.59 -7.97
CA TRP A 159 -11.51 -0.07 -8.71
C TRP A 159 -11.55 0.31 -10.17
N ARG A 160 -10.38 0.40 -10.79
CA ARG A 160 -10.20 0.60 -12.23
C ARG A 160 -9.07 -0.28 -12.74
N LEU A 161 -9.13 -0.61 -14.02
CA LEU A 161 -8.02 -1.22 -14.74
C LEU A 161 -7.08 -0.11 -15.23
N GLY A 162 -5.78 -0.27 -14.97
CA GLY A 162 -4.74 0.52 -15.64
C GLY A 162 -4.48 0.01 -17.05
N PRO A 163 -3.47 0.57 -17.75
CA PRO A 163 -3.13 0.16 -19.10
C PRO A 163 -2.49 -1.23 -19.19
N PRO A 164 -2.58 -1.89 -20.36
CA PRO A 164 -2.02 -3.23 -20.55
C PRO A 164 -0.52 -3.22 -20.31
N ILE A 165 -0.05 -4.12 -19.45
CA ILE A 165 1.38 -4.33 -19.17
C ILE A 165 1.99 -4.97 -20.42
N PRO A 166 3.00 -4.35 -21.07
CA PRO A 166 3.54 -4.85 -22.34
C PRO A 166 4.06 -6.29 -22.24
N THR A 167 4.68 -6.62 -21.10
CA THR A 167 5.12 -7.97 -20.78
C THR A 167 4.63 -8.33 -19.37
N PRO A 168 3.47 -8.98 -19.22
CA PRO A 168 2.99 -9.45 -17.93
C PRO A 168 4.06 -10.34 -17.26
N ARG A 169 4.33 -10.06 -15.98
CA ARG A 169 5.44 -10.68 -15.27
C ARG A 169 5.11 -10.95 -13.80
N ARG A 170 5.97 -11.74 -13.16
CA ARG A 170 5.98 -12.04 -11.72
C ARG A 170 7.40 -11.87 -11.17
N TRP A 171 7.53 -11.78 -9.84
CA TRP A 171 8.83 -11.67 -9.16
C TRP A 171 9.70 -10.54 -9.72
N CYS A 172 9.08 -9.39 -9.96
CA CYS A 172 9.72 -8.20 -10.49
C CYS A 172 10.03 -7.21 -9.36
N ALA A 173 10.89 -6.24 -9.64
CA ALA A 173 11.02 -5.04 -8.85
C ALA A 173 9.89 -4.07 -9.20
N ALA A 174 9.28 -3.43 -8.21
CA ALA A 174 8.26 -2.41 -8.42
C ALA A 174 8.36 -1.30 -7.38
N GLY A 175 8.07 -0.07 -7.81
CA GLY A 175 8.13 1.11 -6.95
C GLY A 175 7.52 2.34 -7.62
N SER A 176 7.40 3.41 -6.86
CA SER A 176 6.90 4.70 -7.34
C SER A 176 7.88 5.81 -6.99
N VAL A 177 8.00 6.78 -7.90
CA VAL A 177 8.74 8.03 -7.68
C VAL A 177 8.25 9.08 -8.68
N GLY A 178 8.12 10.33 -8.24
CA GLY A 178 7.79 11.45 -9.12
C GLY A 178 6.48 11.28 -9.91
N GLY A 179 5.44 10.72 -9.29
CA GLY A 179 4.11 10.58 -9.92
C GLY A 179 4.00 9.43 -10.94
N ALA A 180 5.02 8.58 -11.04
CA ALA A 180 5.05 7.43 -11.93
C ALA A 180 5.31 6.13 -11.15
N VAL A 181 4.78 5.03 -11.68
CA VAL A 181 5.10 3.68 -11.24
C VAL A 181 6.11 3.05 -12.19
N TYR A 182 7.05 2.29 -11.62
CA TYR A 182 8.09 1.61 -12.36
C TYR A 182 8.00 0.11 -12.07
N MET A 183 8.19 -0.68 -13.12
CA MET A 183 8.27 -2.12 -13.07
C MET A 183 9.54 -2.56 -13.78
N ALA A 184 10.41 -3.28 -13.08
CA ALA A 184 11.69 -3.72 -13.62
C ALA A 184 11.94 -5.20 -13.33
N SER A 185 12.69 -5.86 -14.22
CA SER A 185 13.07 -7.27 -14.10
C SER A 185 11.88 -8.22 -13.98
N GLY A 186 12.08 -9.40 -13.39
CA GLY A 186 11.05 -10.43 -13.21
C GLY A 186 10.96 -11.44 -14.34
N VAL A 187 9.93 -12.29 -14.25
CA VAL A 187 9.75 -13.47 -15.10
C VAL A 187 8.40 -13.42 -15.81
N GLY A 188 8.45 -13.49 -17.15
CA GLY A 188 7.26 -13.59 -17.99
C GLY A 188 6.63 -14.99 -18.00
N ALA A 189 5.69 -15.22 -18.90
CA ALA A 189 5.10 -16.56 -19.10
C ALA A 189 6.11 -17.54 -19.76
N ASP A 190 6.99 -17.01 -20.59
CA ASP A 190 7.99 -17.75 -21.39
C ASP A 190 9.32 -17.98 -20.67
N TYR A 191 9.48 -17.48 -19.44
CA TYR A 191 10.73 -17.55 -18.66
C TYR A 191 11.96 -16.95 -19.39
N SER A 192 11.74 -16.02 -20.31
CA SER A 192 12.83 -15.41 -21.08
C SER A 192 13.71 -14.50 -20.23
N ALA A 193 15.03 -14.67 -20.34
CA ALA A 193 16.02 -13.79 -19.72
C ALA A 193 15.95 -12.34 -20.24
N ALA A 194 15.29 -12.10 -21.38
CA ALA A 194 15.07 -10.75 -21.88
C ALA A 194 14.13 -9.95 -20.97
N VAL A 195 13.12 -10.58 -20.37
CA VAL A 195 12.16 -9.92 -19.46
C VAL A 195 12.88 -9.41 -18.20
N ALA A 196 13.81 -10.22 -17.69
CA ALA A 196 14.60 -9.90 -16.51
C ALA A 196 15.48 -8.65 -16.65
N ARG A 197 15.78 -8.22 -17.89
CA ARG A 197 16.55 -6.99 -18.17
C ARG A 197 15.68 -5.78 -18.53
N ARG A 198 14.36 -5.96 -18.72
CA ARG A 198 13.46 -4.87 -19.11
C ARG A 198 13.01 -4.06 -17.91
N ALA A 199 12.84 -2.77 -18.12
CA ALA A 199 12.17 -1.88 -17.20
C ALA A 199 11.16 -1.01 -17.97
N GLU A 200 10.03 -0.78 -17.35
CA GLU A 200 8.87 -0.08 -17.91
C GLU A 200 8.36 0.91 -16.86
N ARG A 201 7.90 2.10 -17.28
CA ARG A 201 7.28 3.09 -16.41
C ARG A 201 5.89 3.45 -16.89
N TRP A 202 5.01 3.83 -15.98
CA TRP A 202 3.70 4.37 -16.29
C TRP A 202 3.45 5.62 -15.44
N GLU A 203 3.28 6.77 -16.10
CA GLU A 203 2.96 8.05 -15.45
C GLU A 203 1.45 8.14 -15.20
N LEU A 204 1.04 8.17 -13.92
CA LEU A 204 -0.38 8.26 -13.56
C LEU A 204 -0.85 9.71 -13.45
N GLU A 205 -0.05 10.60 -12.86
CA GLU A 205 -0.49 11.98 -12.58
C GLU A 205 -0.66 12.83 -13.84
N LYS A 206 0.27 12.72 -14.80
CA LYS A 206 0.26 13.55 -16.02
C LYS A 206 -0.66 13.02 -17.11
N LYS A 207 -0.65 11.70 -17.31
CA LYS A 207 -1.35 11.05 -18.43
C LYS A 207 -2.67 10.40 -18.01
N GLY A 208 -2.96 10.41 -16.71
CA GLY A 208 -4.14 9.77 -16.17
C GLY A 208 -4.18 8.26 -16.46
N TRP A 209 -5.40 7.74 -16.50
CA TRP A 209 -5.69 6.30 -16.56
C TRP A 209 -5.51 5.69 -17.95
N GLU A 210 -5.53 6.51 -19.00
CA GLU A 210 -5.41 6.11 -20.41
C GLU A 210 -3.95 6.16 -20.91
N GLY A 211 -3.00 6.43 -20.01
CA GLY A 211 -1.58 6.41 -20.35
C GLY A 211 -1.11 5.03 -20.81
N GLU A 212 0.07 4.97 -21.42
CA GLU A 212 0.70 3.71 -21.81
C GLU A 212 1.96 3.45 -20.98
N TRP A 213 2.38 2.19 -20.93
CA TRP A 213 3.68 1.84 -20.38
C TRP A 213 4.80 2.25 -21.34
N GLU A 214 5.73 3.06 -20.86
CA GLU A 214 6.91 3.49 -21.59
C GLU A 214 8.11 2.63 -21.23
N LYS A 215 8.94 2.30 -22.23
CA LYS A 215 10.22 1.65 -21.97
C LYS A 215 11.20 2.66 -21.41
N VAL A 216 11.91 2.25 -20.37
CA VAL A 216 13.05 2.97 -19.80
C VAL A 216 14.30 2.11 -19.93
N ALA A 217 15.46 2.64 -19.55
CA ALA A 217 16.72 1.94 -19.60
C ALA A 217 16.62 0.59 -18.88
N GLY A 218 17.04 -0.45 -19.60
CA GLY A 218 17.07 -1.81 -19.08
C GLY A 218 18.21 -2.02 -18.09
N MET A 219 18.05 -3.04 -17.26
CA MET A 219 19.10 -3.51 -16.36
C MET A 219 20.15 -4.32 -17.14
N ARG A 220 21.39 -4.32 -16.65
CA ARG A 220 22.50 -5.09 -17.23
C ARG A 220 22.26 -6.61 -17.17
N ASP A 221 21.72 -7.07 -16.05
CA ASP A 221 21.48 -8.48 -15.73
C ASP A 221 20.06 -8.69 -15.17
N GLY A 222 19.76 -9.92 -14.75
CA GLY A 222 18.48 -10.32 -14.19
C GLY A 222 18.50 -10.51 -12.67
N ARG A 223 19.39 -9.83 -11.91
CA ARG A 223 19.57 -10.10 -10.48
C ARG A 223 18.30 -9.91 -9.63
N PHE A 224 17.36 -9.09 -10.11
CA PHE A 224 16.07 -8.85 -9.47
C PHE A 224 14.92 -9.70 -10.02
N SER A 225 15.19 -10.79 -10.76
CA SER A 225 14.15 -11.56 -11.46
C SER A 225 13.61 -12.76 -10.69
N ARG A 226 14.03 -12.98 -9.44
CA ARG A 226 13.71 -14.21 -8.67
C ARG A 226 12.82 -13.97 -7.45
N GLU A 227 12.69 -12.71 -7.04
CA GLU A 227 11.91 -12.31 -5.88
C GLU A 227 11.15 -11.02 -6.18
N ALA A 228 10.09 -10.74 -5.41
CA ALA A 228 9.48 -9.42 -5.43
C ALA A 228 10.35 -8.45 -4.65
N VAL A 229 10.93 -7.49 -5.37
CA VAL A 229 11.78 -6.45 -4.78
C VAL A 229 11.00 -5.14 -4.70
N GLU A 230 11.04 -4.52 -3.53
CA GLU A 230 10.48 -3.19 -3.32
C GLU A 230 11.52 -2.16 -3.79
N ALA A 231 11.18 -1.40 -4.83
CA ALA A 231 12.01 -0.28 -5.29
C ALA A 231 11.55 0.98 -4.55
N VAL A 232 12.41 1.51 -3.68
CA VAL A 232 12.10 2.65 -2.82
C VAL A 232 12.40 3.95 -3.57
N GLY A 233 11.37 4.78 -3.77
CA GLY A 233 11.50 6.09 -4.39
C GLY A 233 12.12 7.11 -3.44
N LEU A 234 13.26 7.69 -3.80
CA LEU A 234 14.00 8.66 -3.00
C LEU A 234 14.57 9.74 -3.93
N ARG A 235 14.05 10.97 -3.82
CA ARG A 235 14.55 12.16 -4.52
C ARG A 235 14.73 11.99 -6.03
N GLY A 236 13.72 11.43 -6.71
CA GLY A 236 13.79 11.19 -8.15
C GLY A 236 14.67 9.99 -8.54
N LYS A 237 15.08 9.16 -7.58
CA LYS A 237 15.77 7.90 -7.82
C LYS A 237 14.94 6.73 -7.28
N LEU A 238 15.12 5.54 -7.87
CA LEU A 238 14.58 4.28 -7.35
C LEU A 238 15.71 3.40 -6.87
N CYS A 239 15.75 3.15 -5.57
CA CYS A 239 16.76 2.32 -4.94
C CYS A 239 16.22 0.92 -4.67
N MET A 240 16.99 -0.12 -4.96
CA MET A 240 16.57 -1.51 -4.78
C MET A 240 17.72 -2.42 -4.34
N VAL A 241 17.39 -3.42 -3.52
CA VAL A 241 18.32 -4.44 -3.01
C VAL A 241 17.79 -5.83 -3.32
N ASN A 242 18.67 -6.74 -3.77
CA ASN A 242 18.27 -8.04 -4.30
C ASN A 242 17.84 -9.06 -3.23
N VAL A 243 18.35 -8.93 -2.00
CA VAL A 243 18.13 -9.87 -0.89
C VAL A 243 17.70 -9.14 0.37
N LYS A 244 16.67 -9.67 1.05
CA LYS A 244 16.25 -9.23 2.39
C LYS A 244 17.16 -9.87 3.47
N GLY A 245 17.48 -9.15 4.55
CA GLY A 245 18.30 -9.68 5.67
C GLY A 245 19.79 -9.34 5.58
N ASP A 246 20.68 -10.13 6.18
CA ASP A 246 22.12 -9.83 6.30
C ASP A 246 23.02 -10.59 5.30
N ALA A 247 22.43 -11.20 4.26
CA ALA A 247 23.19 -11.84 3.19
C ALA A 247 23.95 -10.81 2.33
N ALA A 248 24.99 -11.24 1.59
CA ALA A 248 25.71 -10.37 0.66
C ALA A 248 24.75 -9.75 -0.37
N LYS A 249 24.58 -8.42 -0.30
CA LYS A 249 23.61 -7.67 -1.11
C LYS A 249 24.28 -7.01 -2.30
N GLU A 250 23.50 -6.91 -3.36
CA GLU A 250 23.79 -6.03 -4.48
C GLU A 250 22.68 -4.99 -4.56
N GLY A 251 23.09 -3.72 -4.57
CA GLY A 251 22.21 -2.60 -4.77
C GLY A 251 22.05 -2.25 -6.25
N ALA A 252 20.99 -1.52 -6.58
CA ALA A 252 20.90 -0.76 -7.81
C ALA A 252 20.14 0.53 -7.55
N VAL A 253 20.55 1.59 -8.22
CA VAL A 253 19.85 2.88 -8.17
C VAL A 253 19.52 3.28 -9.59
N TYR A 254 18.25 3.55 -9.86
CA TYR A 254 17.82 4.07 -11.16
C TYR A 254 17.55 5.57 -11.04
N ASP A 255 18.26 6.38 -11.82
CA ASP A 255 18.06 7.83 -11.90
C ASP A 255 17.00 8.16 -12.94
N VAL A 256 15.87 8.70 -12.49
CA VAL A 256 14.73 9.01 -13.36
C VAL A 256 15.03 10.13 -14.35
N SER A 257 15.87 11.09 -13.97
CA SER A 257 16.18 12.25 -14.80
C SER A 257 17.13 11.90 -15.95
N ARG A 258 18.04 10.95 -15.69
CA ARG A 258 19.05 10.51 -16.65
C ARG A 258 18.63 9.29 -17.45
N ASP A 259 17.60 8.57 -17.01
CA ASP A 259 17.21 7.26 -17.56
C ASP A 259 18.39 6.28 -17.53
N GLU A 260 19.07 6.18 -16.38
CA GLU A 260 20.29 5.40 -16.21
C GLU A 260 20.32 4.62 -14.90
N TRP A 261 20.94 3.44 -14.93
CA TRP A 261 21.21 2.63 -13.75
C TRP A 261 22.62 2.92 -13.23
N GLU A 262 22.68 3.23 -11.94
CA GLU A 262 23.87 3.60 -11.18
C GLU A 262 24.15 2.53 -10.10
N GLU A 263 25.40 2.47 -9.65
CA GLU A 263 25.75 1.72 -8.45
C GLU A 263 25.18 2.41 -7.21
N MET A 264 24.79 1.62 -6.22
CA MET A 264 24.24 2.14 -4.97
C MET A 264 25.35 2.75 -4.10
N PRO A 265 25.11 3.90 -3.43
CA PRO A 265 26.04 4.43 -2.43
C PRO A 265 26.41 3.38 -1.37
N GLU A 266 27.69 3.36 -0.97
CA GLU A 266 28.22 2.31 -0.10
C GLU A 266 27.57 2.32 1.29
N GLY A 267 27.35 3.50 1.87
CA GLY A 267 26.71 3.65 3.17
C GLY A 267 25.24 3.28 3.14
N MET A 268 24.51 3.70 2.09
CA MET A 268 23.15 3.25 1.83
C MET A 268 23.07 1.72 1.80
N LEU A 269 23.91 1.06 1.00
CA LEU A 269 23.91 -0.39 0.87
C LEU A 269 24.28 -1.10 2.18
N ALA A 270 25.27 -0.59 2.91
CA ALA A 270 25.77 -1.18 4.14
C ALA A 270 24.73 -1.19 5.28
N GLY A 271 23.94 -0.11 5.42
CA GLY A 271 22.91 -0.01 6.45
C GLY A 271 21.54 -0.56 6.05
N TRP A 272 21.29 -0.81 4.76
CA TRP A 272 20.00 -1.36 4.30
C TRP A 272 19.90 -2.86 4.57
N LYS A 273 19.59 -3.24 5.81
CA LYS A 273 19.59 -4.63 6.27
C LYS A 273 18.22 -5.30 6.42
N GLY A 274 17.12 -4.59 6.13
CA GLY A 274 15.78 -5.16 6.18
C GLY A 274 14.77 -4.47 5.26
N PRO A 275 13.45 -4.61 5.52
CA PRO A 275 12.43 -3.93 4.72
C PRO A 275 12.59 -2.42 4.83
N ALA A 276 12.33 -1.71 3.73
CA ALA A 276 12.49 -0.26 3.67
C ALA A 276 11.34 0.41 2.90
N ALA A 277 11.06 1.65 3.26
CA ALA A 277 10.09 2.51 2.60
C ALA A 277 10.51 3.97 2.75
N ALA A 278 10.15 4.79 1.77
CA ALA A 278 10.40 6.22 1.82
C ALA A 278 9.19 6.97 2.39
N LEU A 279 9.48 8.00 3.19
CA LEU A 279 8.50 8.99 3.61
C LEU A 279 8.60 10.19 2.66
N ASP A 280 7.51 10.46 1.94
CA ASP A 280 7.35 11.60 1.01
C ASP A 280 8.47 11.73 -0.03
N GLU A 281 9.06 10.61 -0.45
CA GLU A 281 10.22 10.53 -1.38
C GLU A 281 11.46 11.33 -0.91
N ARG A 282 11.56 11.67 0.38
CA ARG A 282 12.63 12.53 0.93
C ARG A 282 13.65 11.78 1.77
N VAL A 283 13.14 10.97 2.69
CA VAL A 283 13.93 10.17 3.62
C VAL A 283 13.50 8.71 3.50
N MET A 284 14.45 7.80 3.66
CA MET A 284 14.20 6.37 3.66
C MET A 284 14.26 5.85 5.09
N TYR A 285 13.31 4.99 5.45
CA TYR A 285 13.38 4.21 6.69
C TYR A 285 13.64 2.76 6.36
N ALA A 286 14.37 2.08 7.23
CA ALA A 286 14.55 0.64 7.18
C ALA A 286 14.49 0.05 8.59
N VAL A 287 14.01 -1.20 8.71
CA VAL A 287 14.08 -1.91 9.98
C VAL A 287 15.21 -2.93 9.92
N LEU A 288 16.18 -2.76 10.81
CA LEU A 288 17.26 -3.70 11.06
C LEU A 288 16.86 -4.65 12.19
N GLU A 289 17.12 -5.94 12.04
CA GLU A 289 17.09 -6.88 13.17
C GLU A 289 18.50 -7.00 13.76
N GLU A 290 18.63 -6.72 15.06
CA GLU A 290 19.88 -6.93 15.80
C GLU A 290 19.94 -8.35 16.38
N GLU A 291 21.15 -8.86 16.59
CA GLU A 291 21.38 -10.19 17.17
C GLU A 291 20.71 -10.37 18.55
N ILE A 292 20.51 -9.28 19.29
CA ILE A 292 20.02 -9.27 20.68
C ILE A 292 18.47 -9.29 20.75
N GLY A 293 17.78 -9.66 19.67
CA GLY A 293 16.33 -9.88 19.67
C GLY A 293 15.48 -8.60 19.67
N PHE A 294 16.10 -7.45 19.38
CA PHE A 294 15.41 -6.18 19.13
C PHE A 294 15.39 -5.88 17.63
N GLY A 295 14.37 -5.15 17.19
CA GLY A 295 14.39 -4.45 15.92
C GLY A 295 14.74 -2.97 16.13
N VAL A 296 15.51 -2.41 15.21
CA VAL A 296 15.89 -0.99 15.21
C VAL A 296 15.34 -0.35 13.95
N LEU A 297 14.55 0.71 14.11
CA LEU A 297 14.13 1.57 13.01
C LEU A 297 15.26 2.56 12.73
N MET A 298 15.80 2.49 11.52
CA MET A 298 16.86 3.37 11.01
C MET A 298 16.27 4.35 10.00
N VAL A 299 16.87 5.53 9.90
CA VAL A 299 16.58 6.56 8.89
C VAL A 299 17.81 6.86 8.06
N TYR A 300 17.61 7.12 6.78
CA TYR A 300 18.62 7.59 5.84
C TYR A 300 18.10 8.85 5.17
N ASP A 301 18.79 9.97 5.40
CA ASP A 301 18.55 11.24 4.70
C ASP A 301 19.75 11.55 3.79
N PRO A 302 19.57 11.52 2.45
CA PRO A 302 20.63 11.90 1.52
C PRO A 302 21.24 13.29 1.74
N ASP A 303 20.54 14.21 2.41
CA ASP A 303 21.07 15.54 2.73
C ASP A 303 22.01 15.57 3.93
N GLU A 304 21.88 14.61 4.86
CA GLU A 304 22.70 14.54 6.07
C GLU A 304 23.99 13.73 5.86
N GLY A 305 24.03 12.88 4.83
CA GLY A 305 25.20 12.11 4.44
C GLY A 305 24.84 10.72 3.94
N ASP A 306 25.86 9.94 3.54
CA ASP A 306 25.67 8.53 3.17
C ASP A 306 25.75 7.64 4.42
N GLU A 307 24.92 7.91 5.43
CA GLU A 307 24.90 7.17 6.69
C GLU A 307 23.47 6.97 7.21
N TRP A 308 23.28 5.91 8.00
CA TRP A 308 22.00 5.58 8.62
C TRP A 308 21.99 6.01 10.09
N GLY A 309 20.97 6.76 10.50
CA GLY A 309 20.73 7.18 11.88
C GLY A 309 19.70 6.29 12.59
N GLU A 310 19.86 6.06 13.89
CA GLU A 310 18.87 5.34 14.71
C GLU A 310 17.70 6.26 15.08
N VAL A 311 16.47 5.78 14.86
CA VAL A 311 15.24 6.49 15.26
C VAL A 311 14.71 5.92 16.56
N VAL A 312 14.50 4.59 16.61
CA VAL A 312 13.98 3.92 17.79
C VAL A 312 14.30 2.42 17.78
N ARG A 313 14.62 1.90 18.97
CA ARG A 313 14.84 0.46 19.23
C ARG A 313 13.66 -0.13 20.00
N SER A 314 13.13 -1.27 19.55
CA SER A 314 12.01 -1.95 20.20
C SER A 314 11.96 -3.45 19.91
N GLU A 315 11.57 -4.24 20.90
CA GLU A 315 11.31 -5.69 20.72
C GLU A 315 10.16 -5.95 19.74
N HIS A 316 9.22 -5.02 19.64
CA HIS A 316 8.07 -5.15 18.73
C HIS A 316 8.48 -5.12 17.26
N LEU A 317 9.57 -4.42 16.91
CA LEU A 317 10.06 -4.30 15.54
C LEU A 317 10.80 -5.55 15.05
N ARG A 318 11.01 -6.54 15.92
CA ARG A 318 11.71 -7.78 15.57
C ARG A 318 10.99 -8.53 14.46
N GLY A 319 11.77 -9.06 13.51
CA GLY A 319 11.25 -9.86 12.40
C GLY A 319 10.31 -9.08 11.47
N ALA A 320 10.53 -7.77 11.33
CA ALA A 320 9.80 -6.96 10.37
C ALA A 320 10.02 -7.49 8.93
N GLY A 321 8.94 -7.86 8.25
CA GLY A 321 8.99 -8.43 6.90
C GLY A 321 8.71 -7.42 5.79
N GLN A 322 7.94 -6.38 6.11
CA GLN A 322 7.58 -5.26 5.23
C GLN A 322 7.33 -4.01 6.06
N ILE A 323 7.56 -2.84 5.47
CA ILE A 323 7.17 -1.56 6.07
C ILE A 323 6.51 -0.65 5.03
N ALA A 324 5.73 0.30 5.50
CA ALA A 324 5.26 1.44 4.72
C ALA A 324 5.42 2.73 5.54
N ALA A 325 5.68 3.84 4.87
CA ALA A 325 5.81 5.14 5.52
C ALA A 325 4.85 6.15 4.88
N GLY A 326 4.25 7.02 5.71
CA GLY A 326 3.34 8.06 5.25
C GLY A 326 2.84 8.94 6.38
N GLY A 327 2.75 10.25 6.14
CA GLY A 327 2.23 11.25 7.08
C GLY A 327 2.84 11.19 8.47
N GLY A 328 4.18 11.19 8.51
CA GLY A 328 4.96 11.20 9.75
C GLY A 328 4.96 9.88 10.53
N ARG A 329 4.54 8.77 9.91
CA ARG A 329 4.48 7.46 10.54
C ARG A 329 5.15 6.39 9.69
N VAL A 330 5.74 5.41 10.36
CA VAL A 330 6.23 4.15 9.76
C VAL A 330 5.42 3.00 10.33
N CYS A 331 4.86 2.16 9.47
CA CYS A 331 4.12 0.97 9.83
C CYS A 331 4.91 -0.27 9.42
N ALA A 332 5.31 -1.09 10.38
CA ALA A 332 6.07 -2.32 10.15
C ALA A 332 5.22 -3.55 10.41
N VAL A 333 5.23 -4.50 9.46
CA VAL A 333 4.58 -5.80 9.58
C VAL A 333 5.54 -6.77 10.26
N CYS A 334 5.22 -7.17 11.48
CA CYS A 334 6.07 -7.99 12.34
C CYS A 334 5.41 -9.34 12.65
N SER A 335 6.16 -10.22 13.33
CA SER A 335 5.66 -11.51 13.85
C SER A 335 5.02 -12.40 12.77
N GLY A 336 5.57 -12.42 11.55
CA GLY A 336 5.01 -13.21 10.45
C GLY A 336 3.62 -12.74 9.98
N GLY A 337 3.31 -11.45 10.14
CA GLY A 337 2.09 -10.82 9.65
C GLY A 337 0.94 -10.74 10.66
N THR A 338 1.15 -11.07 11.93
CA THR A 338 0.09 -11.00 12.96
C THR A 338 0.07 -9.70 13.74
N ALA A 339 1.07 -8.82 13.54
CA ALA A 339 1.16 -7.53 14.21
C ALA A 339 1.64 -6.46 13.22
N ILE A 340 1.09 -5.26 13.36
CA ILE A 340 1.54 -4.05 12.68
C ILE A 340 2.03 -3.09 13.76
N VAL A 341 3.33 -2.83 13.80
CA VAL A 341 3.93 -1.85 14.70
C VAL A 341 3.89 -0.50 14.02
N VAL A 342 3.26 0.48 14.64
CA VAL A 342 3.22 1.85 14.13
C VAL A 342 4.13 2.71 14.98
N VAL A 343 5.06 3.39 14.31
CA VAL A 343 5.99 4.34 14.90
C VAL A 343 5.64 5.74 14.41
N ASP A 344 5.28 6.63 15.32
CA ASP A 344 5.22 8.07 15.07
C ASP A 344 6.63 8.64 15.16
N VAL A 345 7.20 8.94 13.99
CA VAL A 345 8.58 9.42 13.85
C VAL A 345 8.69 10.93 13.99
N VAL A 346 7.56 11.64 14.10
CA VAL A 346 7.52 13.09 14.31
C VAL A 346 7.43 13.43 15.79
N ALA A 347 6.85 12.54 16.61
CA ALA A 347 6.83 12.69 18.06
C ALA A 347 8.24 12.61 18.67
N GLN A 348 8.49 13.41 19.71
CA GLN A 348 9.72 13.38 20.49
C GLN A 348 9.43 13.11 21.97
N PRO A 349 9.85 11.95 22.54
CA PRO A 349 10.46 10.81 21.84
C PRO A 349 9.46 10.11 20.89
N PRO A 350 9.94 9.31 19.91
CA PRO A 350 9.08 8.55 19.01
C PRO A 350 8.08 7.68 19.77
N ARG A 351 6.83 7.66 19.31
CA ARG A 351 5.76 6.87 19.97
C ARG A 351 5.51 5.59 19.20
N ILE A 352 5.35 4.49 19.93
CA ILE A 352 5.12 3.16 19.36
C ILE A 352 3.80 2.60 19.89
N TRP A 353 2.99 2.03 19.01
CA TRP A 353 1.86 1.19 19.38
C TRP A 353 1.68 0.05 18.38
N VAL A 354 0.95 -0.98 18.79
CA VAL A 354 0.72 -2.18 17.98
C VAL A 354 -0.73 -2.27 17.57
N LEU A 355 -0.96 -2.50 16.28
CA LEU A 355 -2.24 -2.83 15.69
C LEU A 355 -2.25 -4.31 15.30
N HIS A 356 -3.42 -4.94 15.37
CA HIS A 356 -3.59 -6.33 14.98
C HIS A 356 -4.52 -6.41 13.76
N PRO A 357 -4.21 -7.24 12.75
CA PRO A 357 -5.15 -7.56 11.70
C PRO A 357 -6.37 -8.29 12.28
N PRO A 358 -7.48 -8.43 11.52
CA PRO A 358 -8.62 -9.23 11.94
C PRO A 358 -8.20 -10.67 12.31
N PRO A 359 -8.92 -11.33 13.24
CA PRO A 359 -8.59 -12.69 13.67
C PRO A 359 -8.44 -13.64 12.49
N SER A 360 -7.51 -14.60 12.58
CA SER A 360 -7.20 -15.61 11.53
C SER A 360 -6.69 -15.07 10.19
N LYS A 361 -6.25 -13.81 10.15
CA LYS A 361 -5.62 -13.20 8.98
C LYS A 361 -4.19 -12.78 9.25
N HIS A 362 -3.35 -12.87 8.23
CA HIS A 362 -1.96 -12.43 8.25
C HIS A 362 -1.77 -11.33 7.21
N VAL A 363 -1.06 -10.27 7.58
CA VAL A 363 -0.68 -9.19 6.69
C VAL A 363 0.41 -9.69 5.74
N VAL A 364 0.13 -9.61 4.44
CA VAL A 364 1.06 -9.92 3.35
C VAL A 364 1.72 -8.65 2.86
N SER A 365 0.94 -7.58 2.72
CA SER A 365 1.45 -6.27 2.36
C SER A 365 0.72 -5.13 3.01
N ILE A 366 1.42 -4.01 3.22
CA ILE A 366 0.94 -2.83 3.92
C ILE A 366 1.23 -1.55 3.12
N HIS A 367 0.31 -0.59 3.18
CA HIS A 367 0.37 0.70 2.50
C HIS A 367 -0.24 1.78 3.40
N VAL A 368 0.21 3.02 3.26
CA VAL A 368 -0.38 4.19 3.93
C VAL A 368 -0.99 5.09 2.86
N LEU A 369 -2.31 5.23 2.88
CA LEU A 369 -3.07 5.92 1.82
C LEU A 369 -4.20 6.75 2.43
N PRO A 370 -4.80 7.69 1.67
CA PRO A 370 -6.02 8.38 2.09
C PRO A 370 -7.11 7.41 2.55
N ARG A 371 -7.88 7.80 3.57
CA ARG A 371 -9.03 7.03 4.07
C ARG A 371 -10.11 6.83 2.99
N MET A 372 -10.82 5.72 3.06
CA MET A 372 -11.93 5.43 2.14
C MET A 372 -13.12 6.34 2.40
N SER A 373 -13.82 6.78 1.36
CA SER A 373 -15.13 7.44 1.55
C SER A 373 -16.24 6.44 1.85
N ALA A 374 -17.18 6.84 2.69
CA ALA A 374 -18.40 6.09 2.89
C ALA A 374 -19.23 6.19 1.59
N HIS A 375 -19.75 5.04 1.10
CA HIS A 375 -20.76 5.09 0.06
C HIS A 375 -22.01 5.75 0.63
N ILE A 376 -22.38 6.91 0.09
CA ILE A 376 -23.79 7.30 0.08
C ILE A 376 -24.43 6.29 -0.87
N ALA A 377 -25.19 5.34 -0.34
CA ALA A 377 -26.07 4.54 -1.18
C ALA A 377 -27.09 5.51 -1.76
N THR A 378 -26.82 6.03 -2.95
CA THR A 378 -27.85 6.73 -3.71
C THR A 378 -28.93 5.70 -3.98
N ALA A 379 -30.05 5.79 -3.26
CA ALA A 379 -31.24 5.02 -3.55
C ALA A 379 -31.59 5.29 -5.02
N THR A 380 -31.30 4.34 -5.88
CA THR A 380 -31.78 4.35 -7.25
C THR A 380 -33.29 4.15 -7.16
N HIS A 381 -34.04 5.24 -7.18
CA HIS A 381 -35.46 5.21 -7.48
C HIS A 381 -35.62 4.69 -8.90
N SER A 382 -36.01 3.42 -9.02
CA SER A 382 -36.56 2.81 -10.22
C SER A 382 -38.08 2.99 -10.27
#